data_AF-A0A841M0X7-F1
#
_entry.id   AF-A0A841M0X7-F1
#
_cell.length_a   1.000
_cell.length_b   1.000
_cell.length_c   1.000
_cell.angle_alpha   90.00
_cell.angle_beta   90.00
_cell.angle_gamma   90.00
#
_symmetry.space_group_name_H-M   'P 1'
#
loop_
_entity.id
_entity.type
_entity.pdbx_description
1 polymer ?
#
loop_
_entity_poly.entity_id
_entity_poly.type
_entity_poly.pdbx_seq_one_letter_code
_entity_poly.pdbx_strand_id
1 'polypeptide(L)'
;MAEKDELPVFFDRGVPDIIGYLHLSGLTIPQHILRAAEHYRYNRKVFILPPWQEIYVQDAERKQNFDVAVSTYQAMVRTYTDLSYELIEVPTGTIESRTRFILNQTAAIFGAF
;
A
#
# COMPACT_ATOMS: atom_id res chain seq x y z
N MET A 1 4.55 -25.50 -0.28
CA MET A 1 5.35 -24.60 -1.14
C MET A 1 4.41 -24.23 -2.27
N ALA A 2 3.93 -22.99 -2.34
CA ALA A 2 3.10 -22.56 -3.46
C ALA A 2 3.92 -22.70 -4.74
N GLU A 3 3.30 -23.24 -5.80
CA GLU A 3 3.89 -23.19 -7.13
C GLU A 3 4.24 -21.75 -7.46
N LYS A 4 5.38 -21.56 -8.12
CA LYS A 4 5.84 -20.25 -8.53
C LYS A 4 5.00 -19.86 -9.74
N ASP A 5 3.80 -19.34 -9.49
CA ASP A 5 3.00 -18.74 -10.55
C ASP A 5 3.87 -17.74 -11.31
N GLU A 6 3.97 -17.90 -12.63
CA GLU A 6 4.82 -17.05 -13.48
C GLU A 6 4.29 -15.61 -13.56
N LEU A 7 3.08 -15.35 -13.05
CA LEU A 7 2.39 -14.07 -13.14
C LEU A 7 2.47 -13.26 -11.83
N PRO A 8 2.61 -11.93 -11.91
CA PRO A 8 2.51 -11.06 -10.75
C PRO A 8 1.14 -11.15 -10.07
N VAL A 9 1.13 -11.26 -8.74
CA VAL A 9 -0.09 -11.23 -7.92
C VAL A 9 -0.19 -9.88 -7.20
N PHE A 10 -1.36 -9.24 -7.28
CA PHE A 10 -1.66 -7.99 -6.59
C PHE A 10 -2.34 -8.25 -5.25
N PHE A 11 -1.87 -7.57 -4.20
CA PHE A 11 -2.46 -7.59 -2.87
C PHE A 11 -3.00 -6.20 -2.55
N ASP A 12 -4.24 -6.14 -2.06
CA ASP A 12 -4.78 -4.93 -1.43
C ASP A 12 -4.46 -5.00 0.06
N ARG A 13 -3.46 -4.22 0.47
CA ARG A 13 -2.81 -4.20 1.80
C ARG A 13 -1.87 -5.37 2.08
N GLY A 14 -1.02 -5.18 3.10
CA GLY A 14 -0.11 -6.20 3.58
C GLY A 14 0.20 -6.11 5.07
N VAL A 15 1.11 -6.96 5.54
CA VAL A 15 1.57 -6.95 6.94
C VAL A 15 2.05 -5.55 7.41
N PRO A 16 2.78 -4.76 6.59
CA PRO A 16 3.17 -3.40 6.97
C PRO A 16 2.01 -2.48 7.35
N ASP A 17 0.81 -2.66 6.78
CA ASP A 17 -0.35 -1.84 7.14
C ASP A 17 -0.69 -1.94 8.63
N ILE A 18 -0.57 -3.15 9.21
CA ILE A 18 -0.82 -3.37 10.64
C ILE A 18 0.13 -2.53 11.49
N ILE A 19 1.41 -2.48 11.11
CA ILE A 19 2.42 -1.66 11.78
C ILE A 19 2.05 -0.18 11.67
N GLY A 20 1.65 0.28 10.48
CA GLY A 20 1.24 1.66 10.26
C GLY A 20 0.00 2.06 11.07
N TYR A 21 -1.01 1.20 11.16
CA TYR A 21 -2.20 1.46 11.99
C TYR A 21 -1.87 1.48 13.49
N LEU A 22 -1.02 0.57 13.97
CA LEU A 22 -0.57 0.57 15.36
C LEU A 22 0.21 1.84 15.70
N HIS A 23 1.12 2.28 14.81
CA HIS A 23 1.81 3.56 14.93
C HIS A 23 0.83 4.74 14.98
N LEU A 24 -0.11 4.82 14.03
CA LEU A 24 -1.12 5.88 13.98
C LEU A 24 -1.97 5.92 15.26
N SER A 25 -2.26 4.75 15.84
CA SER A 25 -3.07 4.61 17.05
C SER A 25 -2.26 4.80 18.34
N GLY A 26 -0.95 5.03 18.26
CA GLY A 26 -0.07 5.13 19.44
C GLY A 26 0.06 3.82 20.22
N LEU A 27 -0.21 2.67 19.59
CA LEU A 27 -0.16 1.36 20.21
C LEU A 27 1.20 0.69 20.01
N THR A 28 1.63 -0.12 20.99
CA THR A 28 2.85 -0.91 20.88
C THR A 28 2.73 -1.93 19.75
N ILE A 29 3.77 -2.04 18.92
CA ILE A 29 3.85 -3.05 17.87
C ILE A 29 4.37 -4.36 18.48
N PRO A 30 3.58 -5.46 18.45
CA PRO A 30 4.06 -6.74 18.95
C PRO A 30 5.25 -7.26 18.13
N GLN A 31 6.24 -7.87 18.79
CA GLN A 31 7.43 -8.40 18.10
C GLN A 31 7.11 -9.40 16.99
N HIS A 32 6.05 -10.20 17.15
CA HIS A 32 5.66 -11.16 16.11
C HIS A 32 5.18 -10.49 14.82
N ILE A 33 4.61 -9.27 14.90
CA ILE A 33 4.22 -8.48 13.72
C ILE A 33 5.45 -7.94 13.00
N LEU A 34 6.45 -7.42 13.75
CA LEU A 34 7.73 -6.99 13.16
C LEU A 34 8.41 -8.14 12.42
N ARG A 35 8.52 -9.31 13.07
CA ARG A 35 9.06 -10.53 12.44
C ARG A 35 8.26 -10.96 11.21
N ALA A 36 6.94 -10.85 11.24
CA ALA A 36 6.10 -11.16 10.09
C ALA A 36 6.37 -10.20 8.91
N ALA A 37 6.56 -8.90 9.17
CA ALA A 37 6.89 -7.91 8.13
C ALA A 37 8.30 -8.09 7.54
N GLU A 38 9.23 -8.67 8.31
CA GLU A 38 10.56 -9.05 7.83
C GLU A 38 10.53 -10.34 7.00
N HIS A 39 9.71 -11.33 7.38
CA HIS A 39 9.69 -12.65 6.75
C HIS A 39 8.79 -12.71 5.51
N TYR A 40 7.59 -12.12 5.57
CA TYR A 40 6.60 -12.16 4.51
C TYR A 40 6.68 -10.92 3.63
N ARG A 41 7.76 -10.84 2.84
CA ARG A 41 8.06 -9.69 1.98
C ARG A 41 7.31 -9.74 0.65
N TYR A 42 6.73 -8.60 0.28
CA TYR A 42 6.28 -8.29 -1.08
C TYR A 42 7.45 -7.82 -1.98
N ASN A 43 7.15 -7.47 -3.24
CA ASN A 43 8.13 -6.80 -4.10
C ASN A 43 8.66 -5.52 -3.43
N ARG A 44 9.93 -5.18 -3.70
CA ARG A 44 10.57 -3.98 -3.16
C ARG A 44 9.83 -2.70 -3.56
N LYS A 45 9.28 -2.64 -4.77
CA LYS A 45 8.46 -1.53 -5.25
C LYS A 45 6.99 -1.84 -4.98
N VAL A 46 6.31 -0.93 -4.28
CA VAL A 46 4.90 -1.06 -3.90
C VAL A 46 4.13 0.19 -4.28
N PHE A 47 2.89 0.03 -4.68
CA PHE A 47 2.03 1.16 -5.02
C PHE A 47 1.44 1.78 -3.76
N ILE A 48 1.38 3.11 -3.72
CA ILE A 48 0.64 3.84 -2.70
C ILE A 48 -0.31 4.85 -3.37
N LEU A 49 -1.48 5.02 -2.77
CA LEU A 49 -2.54 5.87 -3.31
C LEU A 49 -2.72 7.07 -2.37
N PRO A 50 -2.28 8.27 -2.76
CA PRO A 50 -2.50 9.48 -1.96
C PRO A 50 -3.99 9.77 -1.75
N PRO A 51 -4.36 10.37 -0.60
CA PRO A 51 -5.72 10.82 -0.35
C PRO A 51 -6.09 11.89 -1.38
N TRP A 52 -7.28 11.76 -1.96
CA TRP A 52 -7.72 12.59 -3.08
C TRP A 52 -8.98 13.37 -2.69
N GLN A 53 -8.81 14.65 -2.32
CA GLN A 53 -9.87 15.47 -1.73
C GLN A 53 -11.07 15.67 -2.66
N GLU A 54 -10.84 15.88 -3.96
CA GLU A 54 -11.88 16.20 -4.95
C GLU A 54 -12.90 15.07 -5.13
N ILE A 55 -12.53 13.82 -4.80
CA ILE A 55 -13.41 12.66 -4.84
C ILE A 55 -13.66 12.05 -3.46
N TYR A 56 -13.17 12.69 -2.40
CA TYR A 56 -13.33 12.16 -1.05
C TYR A 56 -14.73 12.45 -0.55
N VAL A 57 -15.53 11.41 -0.46
CA VAL A 57 -16.86 11.44 0.14
C VAL A 57 -16.92 10.33 1.18
N GLN A 58 -17.57 10.63 2.31
CA GLN A 58 -17.89 9.60 3.28
C GLN A 58 -19.06 8.77 2.76
N ASP A 59 -18.91 7.46 2.78
CA ASP A 59 -19.93 6.50 2.36
C ASP A 59 -20.01 5.33 3.35
N ALA A 60 -20.74 4.27 3.00
CA ALA A 60 -20.91 3.10 3.88
C ALA A 60 -19.57 2.42 4.24
N GLU A 61 -18.58 2.50 3.35
CA GLU A 61 -17.25 1.92 3.51
C GLU A 61 -16.25 2.94 4.08
N ARG A 62 -16.30 4.19 3.60
CA ARG A 62 -15.42 5.30 4.00
C ARG A 62 -16.05 6.13 5.11
N LYS A 63 -15.92 5.66 6.34
CA LYS A 63 -16.49 6.32 7.54
C LYS A 63 -15.63 7.44 8.11
N GLN A 64 -14.33 7.46 7.80
CA GLN A 64 -13.38 8.42 8.35
C GLN A 64 -13.46 9.77 7.63
N ASN A 65 -13.04 10.85 8.30
CA ASN A 65 -12.94 12.16 7.65
C ASN A 65 -11.63 12.25 6.82
N PHE A 66 -11.52 13.30 6.01
CA PHE A 66 -10.36 13.50 5.13
C PHE A 66 -9.04 13.62 5.91
N ASP A 67 -9.02 14.30 7.05
CA ASP A 67 -7.82 14.47 7.88
C ASP A 67 -7.29 13.13 8.41
N VAL A 68 -8.19 12.21 8.77
CA VAL A 68 -7.83 10.85 9.16
C VAL A 68 -7.28 10.08 7.96
N ALA A 69 -7.82 10.28 6.75
CA ALA A 69 -7.25 9.67 5.54
C ALA A 69 -5.84 10.18 5.24
N VAL A 70 -5.59 11.49 5.42
CA VAL A 70 -4.26 12.10 5.28
C VAL A 70 -3.29 11.56 6.33
N SER A 71 -3.71 11.49 7.58
CA SER A 71 -2.89 10.96 8.68
C SER A 71 -2.55 9.48 8.45
N THR A 72 -3.52 8.71 7.97
CA THR A 72 -3.33 7.29 7.62
C THR A 72 -2.33 7.15 6.47
N TYR A 73 -2.46 7.96 5.42
CA TYR A 73 -1.52 7.97 4.30
C TYR A 73 -0.09 8.24 4.78
N GLN A 74 0.12 9.27 5.61
CA GLN A 74 1.44 9.61 6.15
C GLN A 74 2.03 8.48 6.99
N ALA A 75 1.19 7.82 7.81
CA ALA A 75 1.60 6.65 8.59
C ALA A 75 2.02 5.47 7.68
N MET A 76 1.30 5.23 6.58
CA MET A 76 1.66 4.20 5.60
C MET A 76 2.97 4.55 4.88
N VAL A 77 3.12 5.79 4.40
CA VAL A 77 4.36 6.26 3.76
C VAL A 77 5.56 5.98 4.67
N ARG A 78 5.48 6.45 5.92
CA ARG A 78 6.55 6.25 6.90
C ARG A 78 6.84 4.77 7.13
N THR A 79 5.81 3.97 7.45
CA THR A 79 6.01 2.55 7.78
C THR A 79 6.62 1.76 6.63
N TYR A 80 6.13 1.95 5.40
CA TYR A 80 6.69 1.24 4.25
C TYR A 80 8.13 1.69 3.94
N THR A 81 8.43 2.99 4.07
CA THR A 81 9.80 3.51 3.93
C THR A 81 10.74 2.97 5.01
N ASP A 82 10.32 2.95 6.28
CA ASP A 82 11.09 2.41 7.41
C ASP A 82 11.40 0.91 7.20
N LEU A 83 10.49 0.18 6.54
CA LEU A 83 10.66 -1.22 6.13
C LEU A 83 11.41 -1.40 4.80
N SER A 84 12.06 -0.34 4.30
CA SER A 84 12.89 -0.33 3.08
C SER A 84 12.15 -0.69 1.78
N TYR A 85 10.85 -0.39 1.71
CA TYR A 85 10.10 -0.42 0.44
C TYR A 85 10.28 0.90 -0.34
N GLU A 86 10.22 0.79 -1.66
CA GLU A 86 10.15 1.92 -2.59
C GLU A 86 8.70 2.17 -2.97
N LEU A 87 8.18 3.34 -2.62
CA LEU A 87 6.80 3.71 -2.91
C LEU A 87 6.67 4.27 -4.33
N ILE A 88 5.73 3.72 -5.09
CA ILE A 88 5.27 4.27 -6.37
C ILE A 88 3.92 4.92 -6.10
N GLU A 89 3.90 6.25 -6.02
CA GLU A 89 2.65 7.00 -5.91
C GLU A 89 1.85 6.86 -7.21
N VAL A 90 0.61 6.38 -7.08
CA VAL A 90 -0.32 6.27 -8.21
C VAL A 90 -0.98 7.63 -8.41
N PRO A 91 -0.88 8.25 -9.60
CA PRO A 91 -1.45 9.57 -9.85
C PRO A 91 -2.99 9.55 -9.76
N THR A 92 -3.56 10.72 -9.50
CA THR A 92 -5.00 10.95 -9.64
C THR A 92 -5.39 10.92 -11.12
N GLY A 93 -6.66 10.67 -11.41
CA GLY A 93 -7.18 10.56 -12.77
C GLY A 93 -8.31 9.55 -12.91
N THR A 94 -8.64 9.20 -14.16
CA THR A 94 -9.67 8.20 -14.44
C THR A 94 -9.23 6.79 -14.02
N ILE A 95 -10.19 5.89 -13.87
CA ILE A 95 -9.92 4.48 -13.55
C ILE A 95 -8.98 3.88 -14.61
N GLU A 96 -9.25 4.13 -15.91
CA GLU A 96 -8.46 3.60 -17.01
C GLU A 96 -7.01 4.09 -16.98
N SER A 97 -6.80 5.38 -16.70
CA SER A 97 -5.45 5.96 -16.63
C SER A 97 -4.64 5.36 -15.47
N ARG A 98 -5.27 5.21 -14.30
CA ARG A 98 -4.64 4.65 -13.09
C ARG A 98 -4.33 3.16 -13.26
N THR A 99 -5.26 2.39 -13.82
CA THR A 99 -5.04 0.98 -14.14
C THR A 99 -3.90 0.82 -15.13
N ARG A 100 -3.87 1.62 -16.20
CA ARG A 100 -2.78 1.59 -17.18
C ARG A 100 -1.44 1.96 -16.55
N PHE A 101 -1.41 2.96 -15.67
CA PHE A 101 -0.19 3.33 -14.94
C PHE A 101 0.34 2.16 -14.10
N ILE A 102 -0.52 1.52 -13.29
CA ILE A 102 -0.14 0.38 -12.45
C ILE A 102 0.39 -0.77 -13.32
N LEU A 103 -0.33 -1.15 -14.37
CA LEU A 103 0.09 -2.24 -15.26
C LEU A 103 1.43 -1.95 -15.96
N ASN A 104 1.63 -0.72 -16.45
CA ASN A 104 2.89 -0.32 -17.07
C ASN A 104 4.07 -0.38 -16.09
N GLN A 105 3.87 0.07 -14.84
CA GLN A 105 4.90 -0.03 -13.80
C GLN A 105 5.20 -1.48 -13.45
N THR A 106 4.19 -2.32 -13.30
CA THR A 106 4.37 -3.76 -13.04
C THR A 106 5.12 -4.43 -14.19
N ALA A 107 4.78 -4.13 -15.46
CA ALA A 107 5.47 -4.66 -16.62
C ALA A 107 6.94 -4.20 -16.70
N ALA A 108 7.23 -2.96 -16.27
CA ALA A 108 8.60 -2.47 -16.16
C ALA A 108 9.42 -3.19 -15.06
N ILE A 109 8.76 -3.73 -14.04
CA ILE A 109 9.41 -4.45 -12.93
C ILE A 109 9.66 -5.92 -13.28
N PHE A 110 8.68 -6.59 -13.89
CA PHE A 110 8.69 -8.04 -14.07
C PHE A 110 8.81 -8.52 -15.53
N GLY A 111 8.77 -7.60 -16.51
CA GLY A 111 8.60 -7.94 -17.92
C GLY A 111 7.12 -7.95 -18.33
N ALA A 112 6.83 -8.12 -19.62
CA ALA A 112 5.45 -8.22 -20.11
C ALA A 112 4.81 -9.53 -19.64
N PHE A 113 3.54 -9.47 -19.22
CA PHE A 113 2.72 -10.58 -18.73
C PHE A 113 1.26 -10.40 -19.15
#